data_AF-A0A7C3EY81-F1
#
_entry.id   AF-A0A7C3EY81-F1
#
_cell.length_a   1.000
_cell.length_b   1.000
_cell.length_c   1.000
_cell.angle_alpha   90.00
_cell.angle_beta   90.00
_cell.angle_gamma   90.00
#
_symmetry.space_group_name_H-M   'P 1'
#
loop_
_entity.id
_entity.type
_entity.pdbx_description
1 polymer ?
#
loop_
_entity_poly.entity_id
_entity_poly.type
_entity_poly.pdbx_seq_one_letter_code
_entity_poly.pdbx_strand_id
1 'polypeptide(L)'
;MTKRLHQAEPGRRRALGLVCAIALLACGGCERDYVEITVAPRPDGSFSRTYQAWHTDSEKKGQVLAPPAALAEQAKAHYPKRVETNDPSVAFQGDFRVVPPDLQRGTHTNRGAYTVWTSPLGHVGYYRERRPGRTDHFTRFREAAEAADLLVRLAVTIARQQLKSEAGLDKLIEFFEGPFRKDFKEALFFIAHTDLGASAQFAGQAAEKTLIGAAAFLVQFAEEHRYLEAADIPRLLTREGAIGVAAALVASRMGRPLDAPLCKKLAALAQPEVAQETYAAALQEMGLTEKQFEEALRPLTDGLFHLRFFDTETELRYTLVLPPNAEVRYTSGRRDEKENRVTWRDLLDDRPVANLYFAFWAAPDDAWQTQHLGGVVLRGQELTDYVLWENSLRPDMIAAWRAALERLDPKGDLAQQLTAIRLAASPKEGPPEEGARIILNALKPPAPAR
;
A
#
# COMPACT_ATOMS: atom_id res chain seq x y z
N MET A 1 8.30 30.53 -52.39
CA MET A 1 7.09 30.92 -51.65
C MET A 1 6.47 29.65 -51.09
N THR A 2 6.99 29.16 -49.96
CA THR A 2 6.57 27.88 -49.38
C THR A 2 6.90 27.89 -47.89
N LYS A 3 5.86 27.72 -47.08
CA LYS A 3 5.83 27.74 -45.61
C LYS A 3 6.81 26.73 -45.01
N ARG A 4 7.73 27.21 -44.15
CA ARG A 4 8.30 26.40 -43.06
C ARG A 4 7.56 26.78 -41.78
N LEU A 5 6.64 25.92 -41.35
CA LEU A 5 6.07 25.95 -40.01
C LEU A 5 7.10 25.33 -39.07
N HIS A 6 7.65 26.14 -38.17
CA HIS A 6 8.40 25.65 -37.03
C HIS A 6 7.49 24.80 -36.15
N GLN A 7 7.88 23.55 -35.94
CA GLN A 7 7.45 22.75 -34.80
C GLN A 7 7.96 23.44 -33.54
N ALA A 8 7.05 24.01 -32.77
CA ALA A 8 7.32 24.44 -31.40
C ALA A 8 7.22 23.21 -30.48
N GLU A 9 8.25 22.98 -29.69
CA GLU A 9 8.34 21.90 -28.71
C GLU A 9 7.15 21.89 -27.72
N PRO A 10 6.63 20.72 -27.32
CA PRO A 10 5.53 20.61 -26.34
C PRO A 10 5.97 20.82 -24.88
N GLY A 11 7.18 21.33 -24.61
CA GLY A 11 7.78 21.40 -23.27
C GLY A 11 7.41 22.60 -22.39
N ARG A 12 6.56 23.54 -22.83
CA ARG A 12 6.40 24.85 -22.15
C ARG A 12 5.01 25.19 -21.58
N ARG A 13 4.14 24.21 -21.35
CA ARG A 13 2.77 24.43 -20.82
C ARG A 13 2.52 23.86 -19.41
N ARG A 14 3.54 23.57 -18.60
CA ARG A 14 3.40 22.72 -17.39
C ARG A 14 3.39 23.39 -16.00
N ALA A 15 3.45 24.72 -15.87
CA ALA A 15 3.65 25.35 -14.54
C ALA A 15 2.43 26.05 -13.92
N LEU A 16 1.19 25.71 -14.29
CA LEU A 16 0.07 26.67 -14.27
C LEU A 16 -1.06 26.48 -13.27
N GLY A 17 -0.87 25.72 -12.20
CA GLY A 17 -1.98 25.54 -11.26
C GLY A 17 -1.67 24.79 -9.98
N LEU A 18 -0.49 24.94 -9.37
CA LEU A 18 -0.14 24.07 -8.24
C LEU A 18 -1.08 24.18 -7.01
N VAL A 19 -1.86 25.26 -6.88
CA VAL A 19 -2.82 25.45 -5.75
C VAL A 19 -4.30 25.29 -6.17
N CYS A 20 -4.64 25.32 -7.48
CA CYS A 20 -6.01 25.14 -7.99
C CYS A 20 -6.18 23.97 -8.99
N ALA A 21 -5.10 23.37 -9.46
CA ALA A 21 -5.09 22.17 -10.32
C ALA A 21 -5.16 20.86 -9.53
N ILE A 22 -5.03 20.92 -8.20
CA ILE A 22 -5.25 19.78 -7.29
C ILE A 22 -6.72 19.32 -7.31
N ALA A 23 -7.66 20.03 -7.94
CA ALA A 23 -9.07 19.64 -7.97
C ALA A 23 -9.62 19.18 -9.34
N LEU A 24 -8.92 19.42 -10.47
CA LEU A 24 -9.61 19.52 -11.78
C LEU A 24 -9.08 18.68 -12.94
N LEU A 25 -8.16 17.75 -12.74
CA LEU A 25 -7.50 17.05 -13.86
C LEU A 25 -7.75 15.53 -13.93
N ALA A 26 -8.91 15.07 -13.48
CA ALA A 26 -9.29 13.65 -13.41
C ALA A 26 -9.93 13.04 -14.69
N CYS A 27 -9.68 13.56 -15.90
CA CYS A 27 -10.36 13.07 -17.12
C CYS A 27 -9.45 12.85 -18.35
N GLY A 28 -8.17 12.52 -18.16
CA GLY A 28 -7.33 11.99 -19.23
C GLY A 28 -7.43 10.46 -19.27
N GLY A 29 -7.71 9.87 -20.43
CA GLY A 29 -7.72 8.42 -20.60
C GLY A 29 -6.35 7.83 -20.25
N CYS A 30 -6.26 7.08 -19.15
CA CYS A 30 -4.99 6.58 -18.64
C CYS A 30 -4.54 5.32 -19.38
N GLU A 31 -3.40 5.43 -20.07
CA GLU A 31 -2.50 4.29 -20.26
C GLU A 31 -2.10 3.72 -18.89
N ARG A 32 -1.95 2.40 -18.79
CA ARG A 32 -1.55 1.75 -17.53
C ARG A 32 -0.68 0.53 -17.79
N ASP A 33 0.44 0.46 -17.08
CA ASP A 33 1.26 -0.73 -17.00
C ASP A 33 0.74 -1.66 -15.90
N TYR A 34 0.91 -2.95 -16.09
CA TYR A 34 0.54 -3.97 -15.12
C TYR A 34 1.64 -4.97 -14.96
N VAL A 35 1.78 -5.46 -13.73
CA VAL A 35 2.57 -6.64 -13.40
C VAL A 35 1.72 -7.55 -12.54
N GLU A 36 1.55 -8.80 -12.98
CA GLU A 36 0.93 -9.87 -12.24
C GLU A 36 1.97 -10.88 -11.78
N ILE A 37 1.91 -11.19 -10.49
CA ILE A 37 2.73 -12.18 -9.82
C ILE A 37 1.81 -13.28 -9.32
N THR A 38 1.99 -14.49 -9.84
CA THR A 38 1.32 -15.69 -9.31
C THR A 38 2.32 -16.55 -8.57
N VAL A 39 2.00 -16.94 -7.35
CA VAL A 39 2.82 -17.79 -6.48
C VAL A 39 2.05 -19.06 -6.13
N ALA A 40 2.67 -20.21 -6.36
CA ALA A 40 2.16 -21.52 -5.97
C ALA A 40 3.18 -22.20 -5.02
N PRO A 41 2.96 -22.13 -3.69
CA PRO A 41 3.84 -22.72 -2.69
C PRO A 41 3.75 -24.24 -2.67
N ARG A 42 4.84 -24.87 -2.23
CA ARG A 42 4.97 -26.33 -2.10
C ARG A 42 5.28 -26.72 -0.65
N PRO A 43 4.96 -27.95 -0.22
CA PRO A 43 5.23 -28.40 1.15
C PRO A 43 6.71 -28.50 1.52
N ASP A 44 7.62 -28.50 0.53
CA ASP A 44 9.07 -28.60 0.75
C ASP A 44 9.75 -27.23 1.01
N GLY A 45 8.96 -26.16 1.12
CA GLY A 45 9.45 -24.80 1.32
C GLY A 45 9.91 -24.10 0.04
N SER A 46 9.71 -24.71 -1.13
CA SER A 46 9.85 -24.03 -2.42
C SER A 46 8.50 -23.51 -2.93
N PHE A 47 8.52 -22.69 -3.98
CA PHE A 47 7.33 -22.23 -4.67
C PHE A 47 7.61 -21.99 -6.15
N SER A 48 6.61 -22.24 -7.00
CA SER A 48 6.63 -21.76 -8.38
C SER A 48 6.14 -20.32 -8.39
N ARG A 49 6.84 -19.45 -9.11
CA ARG A 49 6.45 -18.05 -9.32
C ARG A 49 6.35 -17.78 -10.81
N THR A 50 5.27 -17.11 -11.21
CA THR A 50 5.06 -16.61 -12.56
C THR A 50 4.97 -15.09 -12.49
N TYR A 51 5.79 -14.42 -13.29
CA TYR A 51 5.73 -12.98 -13.53
C TYR A 51 5.10 -12.75 -14.89
N GLN A 52 4.12 -11.87 -14.99
CA GLN A 52 3.53 -11.44 -16.25
C GLN A 52 3.40 -9.93 -16.27
N ALA A 53 3.85 -9.28 -17.34
CA ALA A 53 3.70 -7.84 -17.52
C ALA A 53 3.00 -7.50 -18.82
N TRP A 54 2.16 -6.48 -18.79
CA TRP A 54 1.47 -5.95 -19.97
C TRP A 54 1.13 -4.47 -19.79
N HIS A 55 0.69 -3.85 -20.87
CA HIS A 55 0.22 -2.47 -20.90
C HIS A 55 -1.22 -2.43 -21.43
N THR A 56 -2.04 -1.50 -20.95
CA THR A 56 -3.36 -1.21 -21.54
C THR A 56 -3.47 0.24 -21.95
N ASP A 57 -4.06 0.46 -23.12
CA ASP A 57 -4.33 1.78 -23.67
C ASP A 57 -5.86 2.03 -23.68
N SER A 58 -6.29 3.05 -22.95
CA SER A 58 -7.71 3.39 -22.82
C SER A 58 -8.31 3.94 -24.13
N GLU A 59 -7.52 4.58 -24.99
CA GLU A 59 -7.96 5.04 -26.32
C GLU A 59 -8.23 3.84 -27.24
N LYS A 60 -7.53 2.73 -27.00
CA LYS A 60 -7.74 1.43 -27.69
C LYS A 60 -8.69 0.51 -26.94
N LYS A 61 -9.64 1.06 -26.17
CA LYS A 61 -10.67 0.31 -25.43
C LYS A 61 -10.08 -0.76 -24.48
N GLY A 62 -8.91 -0.52 -23.92
CA GLY A 62 -8.26 -1.44 -22.98
C GLY A 62 -7.59 -2.64 -23.65
N GLN A 63 -7.23 -2.54 -24.93
CA GLN A 63 -6.45 -3.58 -25.61
C GLN A 63 -5.14 -3.86 -24.86
N VAL A 64 -4.80 -5.15 -24.70
CA VAL A 64 -3.52 -5.61 -24.14
C VAL A 64 -2.40 -5.35 -25.15
N LEU A 65 -1.40 -4.58 -24.73
CA LEU A 65 -0.20 -4.24 -25.48
C LEU A 65 1.05 -4.77 -24.77
N ALA A 66 2.16 -4.80 -25.50
CA ALA A 66 3.44 -5.21 -24.94
C ALA A 66 3.86 -4.25 -23.81
N PRO A 67 4.43 -4.75 -22.71
CA PRO A 67 4.90 -3.91 -21.62
C PRO A 67 6.14 -3.10 -22.03
N PRO A 68 6.46 -2.02 -21.30
CA PRO A 68 7.76 -1.36 -21.39
C PRO A 68 8.92 -2.35 -21.28
N ALA A 69 9.93 -2.21 -22.14
CA ALA A 69 11.08 -3.12 -22.19
C ALA A 69 11.82 -3.23 -20.84
N ALA A 70 11.86 -2.14 -20.07
CA ALA A 70 12.47 -2.11 -18.74
C ALA A 70 11.82 -3.10 -17.77
N LEU A 71 10.47 -3.19 -17.75
CA LEU A 71 9.74 -4.14 -16.89
C LEU A 71 10.01 -5.60 -17.29
N ALA A 72 10.11 -5.87 -18.59
CA ALA A 72 10.37 -7.22 -19.09
C ALA A 72 11.82 -7.67 -18.84
N GLU A 73 12.81 -6.82 -19.12
CA GLU A 73 14.23 -7.15 -18.93
C GLU A 73 14.59 -7.32 -17.45
N GLN A 74 13.94 -6.56 -16.55
CA GLN A 74 14.15 -6.71 -15.12
C GLN A 74 13.75 -8.11 -14.62
N ALA A 75 12.56 -8.61 -15.00
CA ALA A 75 12.13 -9.95 -14.63
C ALA A 75 13.02 -11.02 -15.28
N LYS A 76 13.33 -10.90 -16.57
CA LYS A 76 14.12 -11.87 -17.34
C LYS A 76 15.45 -12.27 -16.67
N ALA A 77 16.10 -11.36 -15.94
CA ALA A 77 17.35 -11.65 -15.22
C ALA A 77 17.18 -12.66 -14.07
N HIS A 78 15.96 -12.85 -13.56
CA HIS A 78 15.67 -13.67 -12.38
C HIS A 78 14.93 -14.97 -12.70
N TYR A 79 14.36 -15.11 -13.90
CA TYR A 79 13.54 -16.25 -14.26
C TYR A 79 14.24 -17.14 -15.32
N PRO A 80 14.32 -18.47 -15.08
CA PRO A 80 15.00 -19.38 -16.00
C PRO A 80 14.20 -19.65 -17.29
N LYS A 81 12.88 -19.43 -17.28
CA LYS A 81 11.99 -19.81 -18.37
C LYS A 81 11.08 -18.64 -18.77
N ARG A 82 11.03 -18.35 -20.08
CA ARG A 82 10.00 -17.53 -20.69
C ARG A 82 8.76 -18.39 -20.96
N VAL A 83 7.57 -17.84 -20.69
CA VAL A 83 6.29 -18.49 -20.94
C VAL A 83 5.64 -17.84 -22.17
N GLU A 84 5.14 -18.66 -23.08
CA GLU A 84 4.40 -18.18 -24.24
C GLU A 84 3.00 -17.71 -23.80
N THR A 85 2.60 -16.56 -24.33
CA THR A 85 1.32 -15.91 -24.07
C THR A 85 0.53 -15.83 -25.38
N ASN A 86 -0.80 -15.85 -25.30
CA ASN A 86 -1.68 -15.75 -26.48
C ASN A 86 -1.96 -14.29 -26.89
N ASP A 87 -1.31 -13.34 -26.22
CA ASP A 87 -1.47 -11.90 -26.39
C ASP A 87 -0.10 -11.20 -26.30
N PRO A 88 -0.02 -9.88 -26.50
CA PRO A 88 1.27 -9.17 -26.46
C PRO A 88 1.96 -9.10 -25.09
N SER A 89 1.38 -9.65 -24.02
CA SER A 89 2.02 -9.66 -22.70
C SER A 89 3.32 -10.49 -22.69
N VAL A 90 4.18 -10.22 -21.71
CA VAL A 90 5.42 -10.97 -21.51
C VAL A 90 5.35 -11.71 -20.19
N ALA A 91 5.57 -13.03 -20.20
CA ALA A 91 5.55 -13.84 -19.01
C ALA A 91 6.85 -14.66 -18.81
N PHE A 92 7.21 -14.87 -17.54
CA PHE A 92 8.34 -15.67 -17.11
C PHE A 92 7.95 -16.55 -15.92
N GLN A 93 8.60 -17.71 -15.77
CA GLN A 93 8.32 -18.67 -14.70
C GLN A 93 9.62 -19.25 -14.14
N GLY A 94 9.62 -19.51 -12.83
CA GLY A 94 10.74 -20.12 -12.12
C GLY A 94 10.33 -20.72 -10.79
N ASP A 95 11.18 -21.58 -10.25
CA ASP A 95 11.03 -22.17 -8.93
C ASP A 95 12.03 -21.54 -7.96
N PHE A 96 11.55 -21.18 -6.77
CA PHE A 96 12.32 -20.39 -5.81
C PHE A 96 12.12 -20.91 -4.38
N ARG A 97 13.11 -20.64 -3.52
CA ARG A 97 13.00 -20.76 -2.05
C ARG A 97 12.97 -19.40 -1.34
N VAL A 98 13.41 -18.35 -2.04
CA VAL A 98 13.42 -16.96 -1.59
C VAL A 98 12.80 -16.13 -2.69
N VAL A 99 12.03 -15.10 -2.34
CA VAL A 99 11.43 -14.20 -3.33
C VAL A 99 12.55 -13.53 -4.14
N PRO A 100 12.58 -13.68 -5.49
CA PRO A 100 13.56 -13.00 -6.32
C PRO A 100 13.32 -11.48 -6.27
N PRO A 101 14.37 -10.65 -6.41
CA PRO A 101 14.23 -9.20 -6.45
C PRO A 101 13.74 -8.71 -7.83
N ASP A 102 12.63 -9.29 -8.30
CA ASP A 102 12.06 -9.14 -9.64
C ASP A 102 11.16 -7.92 -9.81
N LEU A 103 10.92 -7.15 -8.75
CA LEU A 103 10.31 -5.83 -8.79
C LEU A 103 11.28 -4.79 -8.26
N GLN A 104 11.42 -3.67 -8.97
CA GLN A 104 12.37 -2.63 -8.64
C GLN A 104 11.71 -1.26 -8.75
N ARG A 105 12.11 -0.39 -7.82
CA ARG A 105 11.75 1.02 -7.85
C ARG A 105 12.91 1.85 -7.31
N GLY A 106 13.52 2.65 -8.19
CA GLY A 106 14.79 3.31 -7.88
C GLY A 106 15.86 2.28 -7.49
N THR A 107 16.43 2.43 -6.30
CA THR A 107 17.43 1.50 -5.74
C THR A 107 16.82 0.42 -4.84
N HIS A 108 15.50 0.36 -4.72
CA HIS A 108 14.80 -0.61 -3.87
C HIS A 108 14.23 -1.75 -4.70
N THR A 109 14.25 -2.96 -4.13
CA THR A 109 13.60 -4.13 -4.72
C THR A 109 12.60 -4.74 -3.74
N ASN A 110 11.70 -5.57 -4.25
CA ASN A 110 10.87 -6.41 -3.40
C ASN A 110 11.75 -7.40 -2.62
N ARG A 111 11.26 -7.80 -1.44
CA ARG A 111 11.91 -8.80 -0.60
C ARG A 111 10.85 -9.61 0.11
N GLY A 112 11.05 -10.92 0.19
CA GLY A 112 10.09 -11.81 0.81
C GLY A 112 10.64 -13.20 1.05
N ALA A 113 9.83 -14.01 1.69
CA ALA A 113 10.14 -15.40 1.96
C ALA A 113 8.84 -16.21 2.03
N TYR A 114 8.99 -17.50 1.73
CA TYR A 114 8.00 -18.52 2.04
C TYR A 114 8.59 -19.43 3.11
N THR A 115 7.84 -19.66 4.18
CA THR A 115 8.23 -20.56 5.26
C THR A 115 7.14 -21.61 5.42
N VAL A 116 7.55 -22.87 5.59
CA VAL A 116 6.63 -23.97 5.85
C VAL A 116 7.10 -24.71 7.10
N TRP A 117 6.14 -25.02 7.97
CA TRP A 117 6.34 -25.92 9.11
C TRP A 117 5.51 -27.16 8.86
N THR A 118 6.12 -28.33 9.01
CA THR A 118 5.49 -29.61 8.65
C THR A 118 5.37 -30.53 9.86
N SER A 119 4.35 -31.37 9.81
CA SER A 119 4.07 -32.45 10.75
C SER A 119 3.42 -33.63 10.01
N PRO A 120 3.32 -34.82 10.62
CA PRO A 120 2.51 -35.89 10.05
C PRO A 120 1.02 -35.53 9.91
N LEU A 121 0.50 -34.61 10.73
CA LEU A 121 -0.91 -34.19 10.67
C LEU A 121 -1.19 -33.15 9.55
N GLY A 122 -0.15 -32.61 8.91
CA GLY A 122 -0.28 -31.55 7.90
C GLY A 122 0.81 -30.50 8.02
N HIS A 123 0.58 -29.34 7.41
CA HIS A 123 1.55 -28.25 7.40
C HIS A 123 0.93 -26.88 7.57
N VAL A 124 1.75 -25.94 8.03
CA VAL A 124 1.44 -24.51 8.14
C VAL A 124 2.36 -23.77 7.17
N GLY A 125 1.77 -22.98 6.30
CA GLY A 125 2.49 -22.13 5.35
C GLY A 125 2.39 -20.65 5.73
N TYR A 126 3.50 -19.93 5.56
CA TYR A 126 3.57 -18.49 5.74
C TYR A 126 4.30 -17.85 4.56
N TYR A 127 3.54 -17.17 3.72
CA TYR A 127 4.05 -16.32 2.65
C TYR A 127 4.13 -14.88 3.14
N ARG A 128 5.26 -14.21 2.88
CA ARG A 128 5.38 -12.76 3.07
C ARG A 128 6.25 -12.14 1.98
N GLU A 129 5.80 -11.04 1.41
CA GLU A 129 6.56 -10.24 0.45
C GLU A 129 6.25 -8.77 0.65
N ARG A 130 7.29 -7.96 0.73
CA ARG A 130 7.19 -6.51 0.76
C ARG A 130 7.48 -5.97 -0.63
N ARG A 131 6.64 -5.05 -1.10
CA ARG A 131 6.89 -4.33 -2.37
C ARG A 131 8.17 -3.48 -2.30
N PRO A 132 8.76 -3.08 -3.45
CA PRO A 132 9.88 -2.14 -3.47
C PRO A 132 9.50 -0.82 -2.82
N GLY A 133 10.38 -0.27 -1.97
CA GLY A 133 10.17 1.03 -1.36
C GLY A 133 11.01 1.26 -0.10
N ARG A 134 11.09 2.52 0.31
CA ARG A 134 11.73 2.96 1.55
C ARG A 134 10.91 2.50 2.76
N THR A 135 11.59 2.07 3.82
CA THR A 135 10.97 1.70 5.11
C THR A 135 11.25 2.74 6.20
N ASP A 136 12.06 3.76 5.90
CA ASP A 136 12.38 4.84 6.84
C ASP A 136 11.30 5.92 6.78
N HIS A 137 10.24 5.73 7.57
CA HIS A 137 9.13 6.68 7.63
C HIS A 137 9.54 8.02 8.23
N PHE A 138 10.43 8.03 9.22
CA PHE A 138 10.87 9.25 9.90
C PHE A 138 11.58 10.20 8.93
N THR A 139 12.53 9.68 8.14
CA THR A 139 13.22 10.51 7.15
C THR A 139 12.24 11.06 6.11
N ARG A 140 11.25 10.27 5.69
CA ARG A 140 10.24 10.72 4.74
C ARG A 140 9.33 11.80 5.30
N PHE A 141 8.88 11.66 6.55
CA PHE A 141 8.09 12.69 7.21
C PHE A 141 8.87 13.99 7.35
N ARG A 142 10.16 13.90 7.67
CA ARG A 142 11.05 15.06 7.73
C ARG A 142 11.18 15.73 6.36
N GLU A 143 11.46 14.97 5.30
CA GLU A 143 11.55 15.47 3.93
C GLU A 143 10.23 16.14 3.47
N ALA A 144 9.08 15.55 3.80
CA ALA A 144 7.78 16.14 3.51
C ALA A 144 7.53 17.44 4.30
N ALA A 145 7.93 17.49 5.58
CA ALA A 145 7.84 18.71 6.38
C ALA A 145 8.78 19.82 5.86
N GLU A 146 9.97 19.46 5.37
CA GLU A 146 10.91 20.39 4.71
C GLU A 146 10.34 20.92 3.38
N ALA A 147 9.73 20.05 2.58
CA ALA A 147 9.02 20.44 1.36
C ALA A 147 7.81 21.34 1.66
N ALA A 148 7.09 21.07 2.75
CA ALA A 148 5.97 21.90 3.20
C ALA A 148 6.44 23.31 3.60
N ASP A 149 7.59 23.40 4.26
CA ASP A 149 8.24 24.68 4.57
C ASP A 149 8.61 25.46 3.32
N LEU A 150 9.06 24.77 2.28
CA LEU A 150 9.39 25.38 1.01
C LEU A 150 8.14 25.95 0.31
N LEU A 151 7.00 25.25 0.36
CA LEU A 151 5.71 25.75 -0.14
C LEU A 151 5.24 27.00 0.61
N VAL A 152 5.33 26.99 1.95
CA VAL A 152 4.99 28.16 2.76
C VAL A 152 5.90 29.34 2.42
N ARG A 153 7.21 29.10 2.24
CA ARG A 153 8.15 30.15 1.82
C ARG A 153 7.82 30.71 0.44
N LEU A 154 7.41 29.87 -0.51
CA LEU A 154 6.92 30.31 -1.81
C LEU A 154 5.67 31.20 -1.65
N ALA A 155 4.68 30.76 -0.87
CA ALA A 155 3.46 31.53 -0.62
C ALA A 155 3.74 32.90 0.01
N VAL A 156 4.64 32.97 1.00
CA VAL A 156 5.08 34.22 1.62
C VAL A 156 5.78 35.14 0.62
N THR A 157 6.66 34.59 -0.23
CA THR A 157 7.35 35.35 -1.28
C THR A 157 6.35 35.95 -2.27
N ILE A 158 5.40 35.15 -2.74
CA ILE A 158 4.33 35.61 -3.62
C ILE A 158 3.47 36.69 -2.94
N ALA A 159 3.09 36.49 -1.67
CA ALA A 159 2.32 37.49 -0.93
C ALA A 159 3.07 38.82 -0.80
N ARG A 160 4.38 38.79 -0.51
CA ARG A 160 5.22 40.00 -0.46
C ARG A 160 5.28 40.73 -1.79
N GLN A 161 5.40 40.01 -2.90
CA GLN A 161 5.46 40.59 -4.24
C GLN A 161 4.12 41.23 -4.64
N GLN A 162 3.01 40.53 -4.39
CA GLN A 162 1.70 40.88 -4.96
C GLN A 162 0.87 41.79 -4.06
N LEU A 163 1.15 41.79 -2.75
CA LEU A 163 0.36 42.52 -1.75
C LEU A 163 1.19 43.57 -1.01
N LYS A 164 2.38 43.95 -1.50
CA LYS A 164 3.31 44.90 -0.85
C LYS A 164 2.66 46.20 -0.36
N SER A 165 1.67 46.69 -1.09
CA SER A 165 0.96 47.95 -0.80
C SER A 165 -0.32 47.77 0.00
N GLU A 166 -0.69 46.53 0.34
CA GLU A 166 -1.96 46.24 1.01
C GLU A 166 -1.82 46.31 2.52
N ALA A 167 -2.77 46.99 3.16
CA ALA A 167 -2.89 46.98 4.60
C ALA A 167 -3.14 45.55 5.10
N GLY A 168 -2.40 45.13 6.13
CA GLY A 168 -2.54 43.81 6.75
C GLY A 168 -1.60 42.72 6.20
N LEU A 169 -0.72 43.04 5.24
CA LEU A 169 0.27 42.08 4.73
C LEU A 169 1.14 41.47 5.84
N ASP A 170 1.62 42.26 6.80
CA ASP A 170 2.47 41.75 7.89
C ASP A 170 1.75 40.67 8.72
N LYS A 171 0.45 40.84 8.97
CA LYS A 171 -0.37 39.85 9.68
C LYS A 171 -0.54 38.57 8.87
N LEU A 172 -0.69 38.68 7.55
CA LEU A 172 -0.77 37.52 6.66
C LEU A 172 0.56 36.75 6.63
N ILE A 173 1.69 37.45 6.61
CA ILE A 173 3.02 36.85 6.68
C ILE A 173 3.23 36.14 8.02
N GLU A 174 2.92 36.80 9.14
CA GLU A 174 3.01 36.21 10.49
C GLU A 174 2.15 34.94 10.60
N PHE A 175 0.94 34.97 10.03
CA PHE A 175 0.07 33.82 9.95
C PHE A 175 0.69 32.66 9.14
N PHE A 176 1.22 32.96 7.94
CA PHE A 176 1.85 31.93 7.10
C PHE A 176 3.10 31.35 7.76
N GLU A 177 3.99 32.18 8.31
CA GLU A 177 5.25 31.73 8.92
C GLU A 177 5.06 31.06 10.29
N GLY A 178 3.96 31.34 10.99
CA GLY A 178 3.62 30.80 12.31
C GLY A 178 2.59 29.66 12.27
N PRO A 179 1.32 29.92 12.64
CA PRO A 179 0.31 28.88 12.84
C PRO A 179 0.04 28.05 11.57
N PHE A 180 -0.08 28.67 10.40
CA PHE A 180 -0.36 27.95 9.16
C PHE A 180 0.76 26.95 8.81
N ARG A 181 2.03 27.34 8.95
CA ARG A 181 3.17 26.45 8.71
C ARG A 181 3.14 25.22 9.60
N LYS A 182 2.83 25.41 10.89
CA LYS A 182 2.72 24.32 11.86
C LYS A 182 1.55 23.40 11.48
N ASP A 183 0.38 23.98 11.27
CA ASP A 183 -0.85 23.23 11.04
C ASP A 183 -0.83 22.51 9.69
N PHE A 184 -0.18 23.08 8.68
CA PHE A 184 0.04 22.42 7.40
C PHE A 184 0.85 21.13 7.59
N LYS A 185 1.95 21.17 8.36
CA LYS A 185 2.73 19.95 8.68
C LYS A 185 1.92 18.93 9.48
N GLU A 186 1.06 19.39 10.37
CA GLU A 186 0.21 18.52 11.19
C GLU A 186 -0.87 17.83 10.35
N ALA A 187 -1.54 18.56 9.46
CA ALA A 187 -2.44 18.01 8.47
C ALA A 187 -1.73 17.01 7.55
N LEU A 188 -0.50 17.33 7.13
CA LEU A 188 0.34 16.42 6.35
C LEU A 188 0.64 15.12 7.11
N PHE A 189 0.99 15.20 8.38
CA PHE A 189 1.20 14.01 9.22
C PHE A 189 -0.08 13.16 9.33
N PHE A 190 -1.24 13.79 9.48
CA PHE A 190 -2.51 13.10 9.62
C PHE A 190 -2.94 12.35 8.34
N ILE A 191 -2.86 13.00 7.17
CA ILE A 191 -3.15 12.35 5.88
C ILE A 191 -2.24 11.15 5.67
N ALA A 192 -0.94 11.33 5.91
CA ALA A 192 0.02 10.25 5.83
C ALA A 192 -0.29 9.09 6.77
N HIS A 193 -0.70 9.38 8.01
CA HIS A 193 -1.11 8.35 8.96
C HIS A 193 -2.38 7.61 8.50
N THR A 194 -3.30 8.32 7.87
CA THR A 194 -4.48 7.72 7.25
C THR A 194 -4.09 6.79 6.12
N ASP A 195 -3.18 7.19 5.25
CA ASP A 195 -2.66 6.36 4.17
C ASP A 195 -1.97 5.11 4.72
N LEU A 196 -1.24 5.24 5.83
CA LEU A 196 -0.68 4.10 6.55
C LEU A 196 -1.79 3.15 7.03
N GLY A 197 -2.85 3.68 7.65
CA GLY A 197 -3.99 2.90 8.10
C GLY A 197 -4.72 2.19 6.95
N ALA A 198 -5.05 2.92 5.88
CA ALA A 198 -5.72 2.37 4.69
C ALA A 198 -4.85 1.33 3.97
N SER A 199 -3.53 1.48 3.99
CA SER A 199 -2.60 0.51 3.41
C SER A 199 -2.36 -0.72 4.30
N ALA A 200 -2.40 -0.56 5.63
CA ALA A 200 -2.14 -1.63 6.60
C ALA A 200 -3.39 -2.48 6.90
N GLN A 201 -4.59 -1.99 6.58
CA GLN A 201 -5.84 -2.58 7.01
C GLN A 201 -6.91 -2.53 5.91
N PHE A 202 -7.23 -3.73 5.37
CA PHE A 202 -8.47 -4.11 4.69
C PHE A 202 -8.74 -3.51 3.30
N ALA A 203 -8.70 -4.36 2.28
CA ALA A 203 -9.43 -4.09 1.05
C ALA A 203 -10.95 -3.96 1.35
N GLY A 204 -11.64 -3.03 0.66
CA GLY A 204 -13.09 -2.86 0.73
C GLY A 204 -13.57 -1.77 1.70
N GLN A 205 -14.73 -1.99 2.33
CA GLN A 205 -15.47 -0.95 3.08
C GLN A 205 -14.71 -0.33 4.26
N ALA A 206 -13.72 -1.03 4.83
CA ALA A 206 -12.94 -0.51 5.95
C ALA A 206 -11.94 0.56 5.50
N ALA A 207 -11.27 0.40 4.35
CA ALA A 207 -10.42 1.45 3.77
C ALA A 207 -11.23 2.70 3.42
N GLU A 208 -12.42 2.54 2.84
CA GLU A 208 -13.32 3.66 2.54
C GLU A 208 -13.74 4.42 3.81
N LYS A 209 -14.11 3.71 4.89
CA LYS A 209 -14.43 4.33 6.18
C LYS A 209 -13.23 5.07 6.77
N THR A 210 -12.01 4.53 6.65
CA THR A 210 -10.78 5.19 7.10
C THR A 210 -10.54 6.49 6.33
N LEU A 211 -10.71 6.48 5.00
CA LEU A 211 -10.57 7.68 4.17
C LEU A 211 -11.64 8.74 4.49
N ILE A 212 -12.91 8.33 4.65
CA ILE A 212 -13.99 9.24 5.04
C ILE A 212 -13.74 9.82 6.43
N GLY A 213 -13.32 9.00 7.39
CA GLY A 213 -12.97 9.43 8.74
C GLY A 213 -11.83 10.45 8.74
N ALA A 214 -10.83 10.25 7.88
CA ALA A 214 -9.74 11.19 7.72
C ALA A 214 -10.15 12.50 7.06
N ALA A 215 -10.98 12.44 6.02
CA ALA A 215 -11.55 13.64 5.41
C ALA A 215 -12.37 14.45 6.42
N ALA A 216 -13.20 13.77 7.24
CA ALA A 216 -13.97 14.41 8.30
C ALA A 216 -13.06 15.05 9.36
N PHE A 217 -11.98 14.39 9.76
CA PHE A 217 -10.99 14.96 10.68
C PHE A 217 -10.31 16.20 10.08
N LEU A 218 -9.90 16.16 8.81
CA LEU A 218 -9.26 17.31 8.16
C LEU A 218 -10.21 18.51 8.03
N VAL A 219 -11.50 18.25 7.77
CA VAL A 219 -12.53 19.29 7.79
C VAL A 219 -12.65 19.89 9.19
N GLN A 220 -12.82 19.06 10.22
CA GLN A 220 -12.92 19.51 11.61
C GLN A 220 -11.68 20.31 12.03
N PHE A 221 -10.49 19.81 11.72
CA PHE A 221 -9.22 20.48 11.96
C PHE A 221 -9.17 21.84 11.26
N ALA A 222 -9.63 21.91 10.00
CA ALA A 222 -9.66 23.15 9.26
C ALA A 222 -10.67 24.17 9.82
N GLU A 223 -11.81 23.72 10.35
CA GLU A 223 -12.79 24.57 11.04
C GLU A 223 -12.25 25.11 12.36
N GLU A 224 -11.67 24.27 13.21
CA GLU A 224 -11.10 24.64 14.52
C GLU A 224 -10.01 25.71 14.39
N HIS A 225 -9.21 25.61 13.33
CA HIS A 225 -8.15 26.57 13.01
C HIS A 225 -8.62 27.73 12.12
N ARG A 226 -9.91 27.75 11.76
CA ARG A 226 -10.57 28.80 10.95
C ARG A 226 -9.93 28.98 9.57
N TYR A 227 -9.59 27.86 8.92
CA TYR A 227 -9.13 27.84 7.53
C TYR A 227 -10.30 27.82 6.54
N LEU A 228 -11.37 27.13 6.90
CA LEU A 228 -12.62 27.01 6.15
C LEU A 228 -13.78 26.73 7.10
N GLU A 229 -15.01 26.89 6.63
CA GLU A 229 -16.21 26.37 7.29
C GLU A 229 -16.74 25.15 6.53
N ALA A 230 -17.50 24.27 7.17
CA ALA A 230 -18.13 23.12 6.51
C ALA A 230 -18.99 23.55 5.30
N ALA A 231 -19.58 24.75 5.36
CA ALA A 231 -20.33 25.36 4.26
C ALA A 231 -19.47 25.67 3.03
N ASP A 232 -18.15 25.77 3.17
CA ASP A 232 -17.23 26.00 2.05
C ASP A 232 -16.88 24.72 1.29
N ILE A 233 -17.12 23.53 1.85
CA ILE A 233 -16.75 22.24 1.23
C ILE A 233 -17.30 22.09 -0.20
N PRO A 234 -18.60 22.36 -0.48
CA PRO A 234 -19.12 22.25 -1.84
C PRO A 234 -18.43 23.23 -2.82
N ARG A 235 -17.93 24.37 -2.33
CA ARG A 235 -17.23 25.37 -3.14
C ARG A 235 -15.83 24.91 -3.53
N LEU A 236 -15.18 24.09 -2.68
CA LEU A 236 -13.87 23.51 -3.00
C LEU A 236 -13.92 22.51 -4.17
N LEU A 237 -15.11 22.06 -4.56
CA LEU A 237 -15.31 21.15 -5.71
C LEU A 237 -15.21 21.86 -7.07
N THR A 238 -15.16 23.20 -7.11
CA THR A 238 -14.98 23.98 -8.34
C THR A 238 -13.76 24.89 -8.24
N ARG A 239 -13.16 25.23 -9.39
CA ARG A 239 -11.99 26.12 -9.43
C ARG A 239 -12.31 27.46 -8.80
N GLU A 240 -13.41 28.05 -9.24
CA GLU A 240 -13.85 29.40 -8.88
C GLU A 240 -14.22 29.45 -7.39
N GLY A 241 -14.86 28.40 -6.89
CA GLY A 241 -15.19 28.28 -5.48
C GLY A 241 -13.95 28.15 -4.61
N ALA A 242 -12.98 27.30 -4.98
CA ALA A 242 -11.71 27.16 -4.27
C ALA A 242 -10.91 28.47 -4.22
N ILE A 243 -10.83 29.18 -5.34
CA ILE A 243 -10.20 30.52 -5.40
C ILE A 243 -10.93 31.50 -4.46
N GLY A 244 -12.26 31.48 -4.46
CA GLY A 244 -13.07 32.35 -3.60
C GLY A 244 -12.86 32.07 -2.10
N VAL A 245 -12.78 30.80 -1.71
CA VAL A 245 -12.49 30.40 -0.31
C VAL A 245 -11.08 30.84 0.09
N ALA A 246 -10.07 30.58 -0.75
CA ALA A 246 -8.70 31.02 -0.50
C ALA A 246 -8.59 32.55 -0.39
N ALA A 247 -9.28 33.30 -1.25
CA ALA A 247 -9.29 34.76 -1.20
C ALA A 247 -9.93 35.30 0.08
N ALA A 248 -11.04 34.69 0.54
CA ALA A 248 -11.69 35.03 1.80
C ALA A 248 -10.78 34.75 3.00
N LEU A 249 -10.07 33.63 3.01
CA LEU A 249 -9.08 33.30 4.03
C LEU A 249 -7.96 34.35 4.08
N VAL A 250 -7.38 34.70 2.93
CA VAL A 250 -6.32 35.73 2.84
C VAL A 250 -6.82 37.07 3.40
N ALA A 251 -7.98 37.54 2.98
CA ALA A 251 -8.54 38.81 3.47
C ALA A 251 -8.78 38.79 5.00
N SER A 252 -9.35 37.69 5.51
CA SER A 252 -9.58 37.49 6.94
C SER A 252 -8.28 37.55 7.74
N ARG A 253 -7.20 36.90 7.26
CA ARG A 253 -5.89 36.89 7.94
C ARG A 253 -5.13 38.21 7.81
N MET A 254 -5.42 39.02 6.79
CA MET A 254 -5.00 40.42 6.72
C MET A 254 -5.78 41.33 7.69
N GLY A 255 -6.88 40.84 8.27
CA GLY A 255 -7.74 41.58 9.19
C GLY A 255 -8.58 42.66 8.50
N ARG A 256 -8.99 42.43 7.25
CA ARG A 256 -9.82 43.35 6.46
C ARG A 256 -10.90 42.59 5.69
N PRO A 257 -12.04 43.24 5.35
CA PRO A 257 -13.05 42.60 4.51
C PRO A 257 -12.49 42.29 3.12
N LEU A 258 -13.02 41.23 2.48
CA LEU A 258 -12.76 40.93 1.08
C LEU A 258 -13.49 41.94 0.19
N ASP A 259 -12.85 43.08 -0.07
CA ASP A 259 -13.37 44.12 -0.95
C ASP A 259 -13.10 43.82 -2.43
N ALA A 260 -13.75 44.59 -3.32
CA ALA A 260 -13.62 44.40 -4.76
C ALA A 260 -12.16 44.55 -5.28
N PRO A 261 -11.35 45.53 -4.81
CA PRO A 261 -9.94 45.64 -5.19
C PRO A 261 -9.10 44.41 -4.81
N LEU A 262 -9.19 43.94 -3.56
CA LEU A 262 -8.42 42.78 -3.09
C LEU A 262 -8.87 41.50 -3.79
N CYS A 263 -10.19 41.31 -3.93
CA CYS A 263 -10.76 40.18 -4.67
C CYS A 263 -10.24 40.15 -6.12
N LYS A 264 -10.22 41.29 -6.82
CA LYS A 264 -9.69 41.37 -8.20
C LYS A 264 -8.20 41.04 -8.27
N LYS A 265 -7.38 41.51 -7.32
CA LYS A 265 -5.95 41.17 -7.25
C LYS A 265 -5.73 39.67 -7.03
N LEU A 266 -6.42 39.07 -6.05
CA LEU A 266 -6.30 37.64 -5.76
C LEU A 266 -6.84 36.77 -6.90
N ALA A 267 -7.94 37.16 -7.53
CA ALA A 267 -8.46 36.48 -8.71
C ALA A 267 -7.51 36.58 -9.92
N ALA A 268 -6.76 37.68 -10.06
CA ALA A 268 -5.73 37.80 -11.08
C ALA A 268 -4.58 36.81 -10.88
N LEU A 269 -4.21 36.48 -9.63
CA LEU A 269 -3.21 35.45 -9.33
C LEU A 269 -3.67 34.04 -9.70
N ALA A 270 -4.97 33.83 -9.86
CA ALA A 270 -5.51 32.57 -10.35
C ALA A 270 -5.54 32.49 -11.89
N GLN A 271 -5.23 33.60 -12.58
CA GLN A 271 -5.08 33.60 -14.03
C GLN A 271 -3.78 32.89 -14.42
N PRO A 272 -3.86 31.92 -15.33
CA PRO A 272 -2.73 31.22 -15.90
C PRO A 272 -1.43 32.03 -16.04
N GLU A 273 -1.40 33.00 -16.93
CA GLU A 273 -0.19 33.72 -17.31
C GLU A 273 0.42 34.48 -16.13
N VAL A 274 -0.43 35.13 -15.33
CA VAL A 274 -0.02 35.88 -14.13
C VAL A 274 0.54 34.95 -13.06
N ALA A 275 -0.06 33.78 -12.86
CA ALA A 275 0.42 32.79 -11.91
C ALA A 275 1.81 32.30 -12.27
N GLN A 276 2.07 32.03 -13.55
CA GLN A 276 3.38 31.57 -14.02
C GLN A 276 4.47 32.63 -13.85
N GLU A 277 4.18 33.88 -14.25
CA GLU A 277 5.13 34.99 -14.09
C GLU A 277 5.44 35.24 -12.60
N THR A 278 4.40 35.22 -11.76
CA THR A 278 4.55 35.40 -10.30
C THR A 278 5.34 34.26 -9.67
N TYR A 279 5.07 33.01 -10.07
CA TYR A 279 5.82 31.84 -9.61
C TYR A 279 7.30 31.93 -10.01
N ALA A 280 7.60 32.24 -11.27
CA ALA A 280 8.97 32.37 -11.76
C ALA A 280 9.74 33.48 -11.03
N ALA A 281 9.10 34.64 -10.80
CA ALA A 281 9.69 35.73 -10.04
C ALA A 281 9.95 35.34 -8.57
N ALA A 282 9.03 34.61 -7.94
CA ALA A 282 9.22 34.13 -6.58
C ALA A 282 10.34 33.11 -6.45
N LEU A 283 10.47 32.16 -7.40
CA LEU A 283 11.59 31.23 -7.42
C LEU A 283 12.94 31.94 -7.60
N GLN A 284 12.99 32.94 -8.48
CA GLN A 284 14.18 33.75 -8.68
C GLN A 284 14.59 34.47 -7.38
N GLU A 285 13.65 35.06 -6.65
CA GLU A 285 13.91 35.71 -5.35
C GLU A 285 14.39 34.70 -4.29
N MET A 286 13.85 33.49 -4.31
CA MET A 286 14.27 32.42 -3.41
C MET A 286 15.64 31.81 -3.77
N GLY A 287 16.22 32.17 -4.92
CA GLY A 287 17.48 31.63 -5.42
C GLY A 287 17.35 30.18 -5.91
N LEU A 288 16.17 29.80 -6.41
CA LEU A 288 15.88 28.45 -6.89
C LEU A 288 15.55 28.45 -8.38
N THR A 289 16.00 27.39 -9.07
CA THR A 289 15.47 27.03 -10.38
C THR A 289 14.17 26.24 -10.23
N GLU A 290 13.35 26.22 -11.27
CA GLU A 290 12.12 25.41 -11.31
C GLU A 290 12.42 23.93 -11.00
N LYS A 291 13.46 23.37 -11.63
CA LYS A 291 13.91 21.99 -11.38
C LYS A 291 14.27 21.74 -9.91
N GLN A 292 15.03 22.63 -9.27
CA GLN A 292 15.39 22.47 -7.86
C GLN A 292 14.16 22.52 -6.94
N PHE A 293 13.20 23.38 -7.27
CA PHE A 293 11.96 23.49 -6.52
C PHE A 293 11.10 22.22 -6.68
N GLU A 294 10.93 21.72 -7.91
CA GLU A 294 10.23 20.47 -8.19
C GLU A 294 10.88 19.27 -7.47
N GLU A 295 12.21 19.15 -7.53
CA GLU A 295 12.96 18.10 -6.83
C GLU A 295 12.78 18.18 -5.32
N ALA A 296 12.75 19.39 -4.76
CA ALA A 296 12.53 19.62 -3.32
C ALA A 296 11.07 19.36 -2.89
N LEU A 297 10.09 19.50 -3.78
CA LEU A 297 8.69 19.17 -3.51
C LEU A 297 8.33 17.71 -3.73
N ARG A 298 9.21 16.93 -4.36
CA ARG A 298 9.02 15.51 -4.61
C ARG A 298 8.52 14.69 -3.41
N PRO A 299 8.99 14.93 -2.16
CA PRO A 299 8.46 14.22 -0.98
C PRO A 299 6.95 14.42 -0.75
N LEU A 300 6.39 15.55 -1.20
CA LEU A 300 4.96 15.83 -1.16
C LEU A 300 4.23 15.25 -2.38
N THR A 301 4.77 15.43 -3.58
CA THR A 301 4.07 15.07 -4.83
C THR A 301 4.12 13.58 -5.13
N ASP A 302 5.30 12.97 -5.01
CA ASP A 302 5.49 11.56 -5.35
C ASP A 302 5.20 10.69 -4.12
N GLY A 303 5.50 11.22 -2.93
CA GLY A 303 5.49 10.53 -1.65
C GLY A 303 4.14 10.50 -0.91
N LEU A 304 4.10 11.07 0.30
CA LEU A 304 3.07 10.83 1.33
C LEU A 304 1.64 11.28 0.96
N PHE A 305 1.45 12.03 -0.13
CA PHE A 305 0.17 12.72 -0.38
C PHE A 305 -0.54 12.35 -1.66
N HIS A 306 0.02 11.47 -2.50
CA HIS A 306 -0.59 10.97 -3.76
C HIS A 306 -1.59 11.94 -4.41
N LEU A 307 -1.22 13.22 -4.56
CA LEU A 307 -2.03 14.21 -5.27
C LEU A 307 -1.81 13.99 -6.77
N ARG A 308 -2.21 12.80 -7.24
CA ARG A 308 -1.80 12.26 -8.54
C ARG A 308 -2.91 12.45 -9.55
N PHE A 309 -2.67 13.38 -10.48
CA PHE A 309 -3.57 13.64 -11.61
C PHE A 309 -3.10 13.00 -12.92
N PHE A 310 -1.86 12.48 -13.00
CA PHE A 310 -1.24 12.16 -14.31
C PHE A 310 -0.30 10.94 -14.39
N ASP A 311 -0.03 10.21 -13.31
CA ASP A 311 0.96 9.12 -13.40
C ASP A 311 0.36 7.78 -13.83
N THR A 312 0.97 7.20 -14.87
CA THR A 312 0.80 5.83 -15.35
C THR A 312 1.53 4.86 -14.42
N GLU A 313 1.15 4.81 -13.14
CA GLU A 313 1.81 3.87 -12.22
C GLU A 313 1.50 2.42 -12.60
N THR A 314 2.52 1.57 -12.49
CA THR A 314 2.36 0.15 -12.75
C THR A 314 1.48 -0.47 -11.67
N GLU A 315 0.32 -0.99 -12.07
CA GLU A 315 -0.56 -1.75 -11.18
C GLU A 315 0.04 -3.13 -10.91
N LEU A 316 0.22 -3.44 -9.64
CA LEU A 316 0.68 -4.74 -9.16
C LEU A 316 -0.53 -5.61 -8.82
N ARG A 317 -0.55 -6.84 -9.34
CA ARG A 317 -1.51 -7.86 -8.99
C ARG A 317 -0.77 -9.06 -8.45
N TYR A 318 -1.08 -9.45 -7.23
CA TYR A 318 -0.49 -10.64 -6.62
C TYR A 318 -1.56 -11.69 -6.41
N THR A 319 -1.25 -12.92 -6.77
CA THR A 319 -2.09 -14.09 -6.54
C THR A 319 -1.26 -15.16 -5.86
N LEU A 320 -1.66 -15.56 -4.65
CA LEU A 320 -1.14 -16.74 -3.98
C LEU A 320 -2.16 -17.86 -4.14
N VAL A 321 -1.80 -18.90 -4.89
CA VAL A 321 -2.59 -20.13 -5.03
C VAL A 321 -2.27 -21.01 -3.83
N LEU A 322 -3.28 -21.44 -3.08
CA LEU A 322 -3.07 -22.24 -1.87
C LEU A 322 -3.15 -23.75 -2.18
N PRO A 323 -2.48 -24.61 -1.40
CA PRO A 323 -2.67 -26.06 -1.48
C PRO A 323 -4.13 -26.45 -1.26
N PRO A 324 -4.62 -27.56 -1.85
CA PRO A 324 -5.97 -28.07 -1.59
C PRO A 324 -6.26 -28.19 -0.09
N ASN A 325 -7.49 -27.92 0.31
CA ASN A 325 -7.96 -27.97 1.70
C ASN A 325 -7.24 -27.02 2.68
N ALA A 326 -6.43 -26.08 2.17
CA ALA A 326 -5.82 -25.05 2.98
C ALA A 326 -6.86 -24.09 3.55
N GLU A 327 -6.76 -23.82 4.85
CA GLU A 327 -7.53 -22.80 5.54
C GLU A 327 -6.65 -21.60 5.86
N VAL A 328 -6.97 -20.45 5.27
CA VAL A 328 -6.30 -19.18 5.56
C VAL A 328 -6.73 -18.68 6.94
N ARG A 329 -5.78 -18.47 7.83
CA ARG A 329 -6.00 -17.91 9.17
C ARG A 329 -5.83 -16.40 9.18
N TYR A 330 -4.76 -15.91 8.56
CA TYR A 330 -4.44 -14.49 8.51
C TYR A 330 -3.96 -14.11 7.12
N THR A 331 -4.42 -12.98 6.61
CA THR A 331 -3.96 -12.45 5.33
C THR A 331 -4.18 -10.94 5.25
N SER A 332 -3.29 -10.23 4.55
CA SER A 332 -3.53 -8.84 4.12
C SER A 332 -4.31 -8.73 2.81
N GLY A 333 -4.61 -9.86 2.16
CA GLY A 333 -5.25 -9.93 0.84
C GLY A 333 -6.70 -10.35 0.89
N ARG A 334 -7.37 -10.30 -0.26
CA ARG A 334 -8.72 -10.80 -0.43
C ARG A 334 -8.70 -12.31 -0.69
N ARG A 335 -9.37 -13.07 0.17
CA ARG A 335 -9.57 -14.51 -0.03
C ARG A 335 -10.65 -14.78 -1.07
N ASP A 336 -10.37 -15.72 -1.96
CA ASP A 336 -11.32 -16.34 -2.88
C ASP A 336 -11.36 -17.84 -2.52
N GLU A 337 -12.40 -18.23 -1.77
CA GLU A 337 -12.53 -19.60 -1.26
C GLU A 337 -12.81 -20.62 -2.36
N LYS A 338 -13.52 -20.20 -3.42
CA LYS A 338 -13.88 -21.08 -4.53
C LYS A 338 -12.63 -21.52 -5.32
N GLU A 339 -11.74 -20.58 -5.56
CA GLU A 339 -10.51 -20.80 -6.35
C GLU A 339 -9.30 -21.04 -5.45
N ASN A 340 -9.52 -21.16 -4.12
CA ASN A 340 -8.52 -21.39 -3.08
C ASN A 340 -7.26 -20.51 -3.24
N ARG A 341 -7.48 -19.20 -3.33
CA ARG A 341 -6.40 -18.22 -3.55
C ARG A 341 -6.57 -16.97 -2.70
N VAL A 342 -5.47 -16.29 -2.50
CA VAL A 342 -5.42 -14.95 -1.92
C VAL A 342 -4.94 -13.99 -2.98
N THR A 343 -5.63 -12.86 -3.13
CA THR A 343 -5.28 -11.83 -4.11
C THR A 343 -4.97 -10.50 -3.43
N TRP A 344 -3.96 -9.80 -3.91
CA TRP A 344 -3.68 -8.42 -3.57
C TRP A 344 -3.65 -7.59 -4.84
N ARG A 345 -4.08 -6.33 -4.73
CA ARG A 345 -3.93 -5.33 -5.77
C ARG A 345 -3.22 -4.15 -5.16
N ASP A 346 -2.26 -3.62 -5.90
CA ASP A 346 -1.45 -2.52 -5.42
C ASP A 346 -0.92 -1.66 -6.57
N LEU A 347 -0.21 -0.58 -6.23
CA LEU A 347 0.54 0.24 -7.19
C LEU A 347 2.03 0.18 -6.87
N LEU A 348 2.87 0.11 -7.91
CA LEU A 348 4.32 0.22 -7.79
C LEU A 348 4.72 1.69 -7.61
N ASP A 349 4.36 2.25 -6.46
CA ASP A 349 4.36 3.68 -6.21
C ASP A 349 5.27 4.11 -5.06
N ASP A 350 5.28 5.41 -4.78
CA ASP A 350 6.06 6.00 -3.70
C ASP A 350 5.32 6.02 -2.35
N ARG A 351 4.23 5.27 -2.15
CA ARG A 351 3.47 5.33 -0.87
C ARG A 351 4.37 5.15 0.36
N PRO A 352 4.03 5.81 1.49
CA PRO A 352 4.86 5.87 2.70
C PRO A 352 5.25 4.52 3.26
N VAL A 353 4.34 3.54 3.23
CA VAL A 353 4.62 2.14 3.59
C VAL A 353 4.68 1.28 2.36
N ALA A 354 5.81 0.60 2.21
CA ALA A 354 5.89 -0.56 1.33
C ALA A 354 4.94 -1.64 1.88
N ASN A 355 3.84 -1.90 1.16
CA ASN A 355 2.86 -2.88 1.54
C ASN A 355 3.50 -4.25 1.74
N LEU A 356 3.03 -4.94 2.78
CA LEU A 356 3.39 -6.31 3.08
C LEU A 356 2.24 -7.22 2.62
N TYR A 357 2.47 -7.96 1.56
CA TYR A 357 1.60 -9.06 1.14
C TYR A 357 1.93 -10.25 2.00
N PHE A 358 0.99 -10.72 2.82
CA PHE A 358 1.21 -11.91 3.61
C PHE A 358 -0.04 -12.77 3.67
N ALA A 359 0.18 -14.09 3.74
CA ALA A 359 -0.86 -15.06 4.04
C ALA A 359 -0.27 -16.15 4.94
N PHE A 360 -1.06 -16.56 5.92
CA PHE A 360 -0.75 -17.62 6.87
C PHE A 360 -1.89 -18.62 6.85
N TRP A 361 -1.60 -19.88 6.54
CA TRP A 361 -2.62 -20.92 6.35
C TRP A 361 -2.16 -22.26 6.92
N ALA A 362 -3.14 -23.13 7.18
CA ALA A 362 -2.89 -24.52 7.56
C ALA A 362 -3.56 -25.45 6.56
N ALA A 363 -2.88 -26.51 6.16
CA ALA A 363 -3.40 -27.52 5.25
C ALA A 363 -3.19 -28.92 5.86
N PRO A 364 -4.28 -29.66 6.11
CA PRO A 364 -4.20 -30.99 6.72
C PRO A 364 -3.59 -32.02 5.77
N ASP A 365 -2.91 -33.01 6.34
CA ASP A 365 -2.62 -34.26 5.64
C ASP A 365 -3.81 -35.22 5.84
N ASP A 366 -4.79 -35.13 4.94
CA ASP A 366 -6.04 -35.89 5.05
C ASP A 366 -5.79 -37.41 5.06
N ALA A 367 -4.78 -37.87 4.31
CA ALA A 367 -4.45 -39.29 4.20
C ALA A 367 -3.83 -39.81 5.50
N TRP A 368 -2.81 -39.13 6.02
CA TRP A 368 -2.15 -39.54 7.26
C TRP A 368 -3.12 -39.48 8.43
N GLN A 369 -3.90 -38.41 8.56
CA GLN A 369 -4.87 -38.28 9.66
C GLN A 369 -5.96 -39.36 9.58
N THR A 370 -6.50 -39.64 8.39
CA THR A 370 -7.49 -40.72 8.25
C THR A 370 -6.92 -42.08 8.61
N GLN A 371 -5.67 -42.35 8.22
CA GLN A 371 -5.00 -43.62 8.50
C GLN A 371 -4.76 -43.84 10.00
N HIS A 372 -4.38 -42.81 10.76
CA HIS A 372 -3.95 -42.96 12.15
C HIS A 372 -4.99 -42.50 13.19
N LEU A 373 -5.90 -41.60 12.81
CA LEU A 373 -6.92 -41.02 13.68
C LEU A 373 -8.35 -41.41 13.27
N GLY A 374 -8.52 -42.14 12.17
CA GLY A 374 -9.84 -42.58 11.67
C GLY A 374 -10.62 -41.51 10.90
N GLY A 375 -10.06 -40.31 10.77
CA GLY A 375 -10.60 -39.20 9.99
C GLY A 375 -9.71 -37.96 10.09
N VAL A 376 -10.13 -36.87 9.45
CA VAL A 376 -9.41 -35.59 9.54
C VAL A 376 -9.87 -34.84 10.79
N VAL A 377 -9.03 -34.87 11.82
CA VAL A 377 -9.31 -34.33 13.16
C VAL A 377 -8.85 -32.88 13.29
N LEU A 378 -7.64 -32.56 12.80
CA LEU A 378 -7.08 -31.21 12.90
C LEU A 378 -7.19 -30.47 11.57
N ARG A 379 -7.81 -29.29 11.62
CA ARG A 379 -7.91 -28.31 10.52
C ARG A 379 -7.62 -26.92 11.08
N GLY A 380 -7.56 -25.90 10.21
CA GLY A 380 -7.58 -24.50 10.62
C GLY A 380 -6.65 -24.14 11.79
N GLN A 381 -7.26 -23.64 12.88
CA GLN A 381 -6.55 -23.16 14.05
C GLN A 381 -5.89 -24.30 14.82
N GLU A 382 -6.60 -25.40 15.03
CA GLU A 382 -6.11 -26.52 15.83
C GLU A 382 -4.90 -27.18 15.16
N LEU A 383 -4.92 -27.30 13.82
CA LEU A 383 -3.77 -27.75 13.05
C LEU A 383 -2.62 -26.74 13.13
N THR A 384 -2.93 -25.43 13.08
CA THR A 384 -1.91 -24.38 13.22
C THR A 384 -1.18 -24.52 14.55
N ASP A 385 -1.94 -24.57 15.65
CA ASP A 385 -1.38 -24.62 17.01
C ASP A 385 -0.56 -25.89 17.20
N TYR A 386 -1.07 -27.02 16.72
CA TYR A 386 -0.36 -28.30 16.78
C TYR A 386 0.96 -28.26 16.00
N VAL A 387 0.95 -27.80 14.75
CA VAL A 387 2.16 -27.80 13.90
C VAL A 387 3.22 -26.87 14.49
N LEU A 388 2.83 -25.68 14.97
CA LEU A 388 3.75 -24.73 15.59
C LEU A 388 4.32 -25.29 16.91
N TRP A 389 3.49 -25.95 17.72
CA TRP A 389 3.95 -26.64 18.92
C TRP A 389 4.98 -27.73 18.59
N GLU A 390 4.68 -28.64 17.66
CA GLU A 390 5.59 -29.74 17.30
C GLU A 390 6.93 -29.18 16.77
N ASN A 391 6.89 -28.13 15.94
CA ASN A 391 8.08 -27.49 15.39
C ASN A 391 8.85 -26.62 16.40
N SER A 392 8.32 -26.42 17.62
CA SER A 392 9.04 -25.80 18.74
C SER A 392 9.81 -26.80 19.61
N LEU A 393 9.53 -28.10 19.45
CA LEU A 393 10.19 -29.16 20.20
C LEU A 393 11.63 -29.38 19.70
N ARG A 394 12.45 -29.98 20.56
CA ARG A 394 13.79 -30.43 20.17
C ARG A 394 13.71 -31.62 19.21
N PRO A 395 14.71 -31.85 18.34
CA PRO A 395 14.69 -32.95 17.37
C PRO A 395 14.47 -34.35 17.97
N ASP A 396 15.03 -34.64 19.14
CA ASP A 396 14.84 -35.90 19.88
C ASP A 396 13.38 -36.10 20.31
N MET A 397 12.74 -35.02 20.78
CA MET A 397 11.34 -35.02 21.19
C MET A 397 10.39 -35.12 20.00
N ILE A 398 10.69 -34.45 18.87
CA ILE A 398 9.92 -34.60 17.63
C ILE A 398 9.95 -36.06 17.17
N ALA A 399 11.12 -36.68 17.14
CA ALA A 399 11.26 -38.08 16.73
C ALA A 399 10.46 -39.03 17.65
N ALA A 400 10.56 -38.84 18.97
CA ALA A 400 9.78 -39.63 19.94
C ALA A 400 8.27 -39.42 19.79
N TRP A 401 7.84 -38.18 19.59
CA TRP A 401 6.44 -37.82 19.38
C TRP A 401 5.87 -38.48 18.12
N ARG A 402 6.55 -38.34 16.97
CA ARG A 402 6.15 -38.96 15.71
C ARG A 402 6.11 -40.48 15.82
N ALA A 403 7.11 -41.09 16.45
CA ALA A 403 7.12 -42.54 16.66
C ALA A 403 5.96 -43.04 17.54
N ALA A 404 5.46 -42.21 18.47
CA ALA A 404 4.27 -42.53 19.26
C ALA A 404 2.98 -42.38 18.43
N LEU A 405 2.88 -41.33 17.61
CA LEU A 405 1.76 -41.11 16.70
C LEU A 405 1.58 -42.25 15.67
N GLU A 406 2.67 -42.78 15.13
CA GLU A 406 2.66 -43.92 14.18
C GLU A 406 2.13 -45.23 14.81
N ARG A 407 2.04 -45.32 16.14
CA ARG A 407 1.52 -46.51 16.85
C ARG A 407 0.04 -46.40 17.20
N LEU A 408 -0.60 -45.29 16.89
CA LEU A 408 -2.02 -45.11 17.17
C LEU A 408 -2.85 -46.09 16.32
N ASP A 409 -3.75 -46.80 16.99
CA ASP A 409 -4.79 -47.59 16.34
C ASP A 409 -6.10 -46.79 16.31
N PRO A 410 -6.57 -46.34 15.12
CA PRO A 410 -7.81 -45.58 15.00
C PRO A 410 -9.06 -46.38 15.36
N LYS A 411 -8.97 -47.72 15.46
CA LYS A 411 -10.08 -48.59 15.88
C LYS A 411 -10.10 -48.82 17.40
N GLY A 412 -9.03 -48.47 18.10
CA GLY A 412 -8.93 -48.56 19.55
C GLY A 412 -9.45 -47.31 20.27
N ASP A 413 -9.25 -47.26 21.59
CA ASP A 413 -9.51 -46.05 22.37
C ASP A 413 -8.40 -45.01 22.11
N LEU A 414 -8.59 -44.19 21.07
CA LEU A 414 -7.65 -43.12 20.70
C LEU A 414 -7.41 -42.14 21.85
N ALA A 415 -8.42 -41.85 22.66
CA ALA A 415 -8.29 -40.89 23.75
C ALA A 415 -7.33 -41.41 24.83
N GLN A 416 -7.47 -42.69 25.19
CA GLN A 416 -6.55 -43.36 26.11
C GLN A 416 -5.14 -43.47 25.53
N GLN A 417 -5.00 -43.84 24.25
CA GLN A 417 -3.71 -43.95 23.57
C GLN A 417 -2.95 -42.62 23.54
N LEU A 418 -3.61 -41.52 23.13
CA LEU A 418 -3.04 -40.17 23.13
C LEU A 418 -2.65 -39.71 24.53
N THR A 419 -3.51 -39.98 25.53
CA THR A 419 -3.23 -39.64 26.93
C THR A 419 -2.06 -40.45 27.51
N ALA A 420 -1.63 -41.54 26.87
CA ALA A 420 -0.48 -42.34 27.31
C ALA A 420 0.87 -41.86 26.72
N ILE A 421 0.87 -41.02 25.68
CA ILE A 421 2.11 -40.54 25.04
C ILE A 421 2.86 -39.58 25.97
N ARG A 422 4.17 -39.78 26.16
CA ARG A 422 5.03 -38.93 27.00
C ARG A 422 6.35 -38.63 26.29
N LEU A 423 6.78 -37.37 26.31
CA LEU A 423 8.05 -36.92 25.77
C LEU A 423 9.02 -36.66 26.95
N ALA A 424 9.99 -37.56 27.14
CA ALA A 424 10.91 -37.62 28.29
C ALA A 424 10.30 -38.15 29.62
N ALA A 425 11.10 -38.14 30.70
CA ALA A 425 10.79 -38.67 32.03
C ALA A 425 9.72 -37.86 32.79
N SER A 426 8.73 -37.33 32.09
CA SER A 426 7.52 -36.76 32.67
C SER A 426 6.89 -37.80 33.61
N PRO A 427 6.46 -37.43 34.82
CA PRO A 427 5.82 -38.35 35.74
C PRO A 427 4.67 -39.07 35.04
N LYS A 428 4.49 -40.37 35.31
CA LYS A 428 3.37 -41.15 34.77
C LYS A 428 2.00 -40.52 35.12
N GLU A 429 1.96 -39.78 36.22
CA GLU A 429 0.82 -39.01 36.70
C GLU A 429 1.02 -37.51 36.36
N GLY A 430 0.33 -37.04 35.32
CA GLY A 430 0.43 -35.66 34.84
C GLY A 430 -0.52 -35.40 33.65
N PRO A 431 -0.76 -34.12 33.29
CA PRO A 431 -1.55 -33.79 32.12
C PRO A 431 -0.94 -34.39 30.84
N PRO A 432 -1.74 -34.67 29.80
CA PRO A 432 -1.21 -35.13 28.53
C PRO A 432 -0.28 -34.08 27.92
N GLU A 433 0.65 -34.53 27.07
CA GLU A 433 1.48 -33.64 26.26
C GLU A 433 0.60 -32.66 25.48
N GLU A 434 1.07 -31.44 25.28
CA GLU A 434 0.28 -30.37 24.64
C GLU A 434 -0.27 -30.80 23.27
N GLY A 435 0.52 -31.49 22.44
CA GLY A 435 0.04 -32.05 21.18
C GLY A 435 -1.10 -33.04 21.34
N ALA A 436 -1.02 -33.93 22.35
CA ALA A 436 -2.11 -34.85 22.66
C ALA A 436 -3.35 -34.07 23.14
N ARG A 437 -3.17 -33.04 23.96
CA ARG A 437 -4.28 -32.17 24.42
C ARG A 437 -5.00 -31.49 23.25
N ILE A 438 -4.25 -30.98 22.27
CA ILE A 438 -4.82 -30.36 21.07
C ILE A 438 -5.65 -31.38 20.27
N ILE A 439 -5.09 -32.57 19.99
CA ILE A 439 -5.80 -33.64 19.27
C ILE A 439 -7.04 -34.10 20.04
N LEU A 440 -6.92 -34.33 21.35
CA LEU A 440 -8.04 -34.75 22.21
C LEU A 440 -9.18 -33.73 22.24
N ASN A 441 -8.86 -32.43 22.21
CA ASN A 441 -9.88 -31.40 22.17
C ASN A 441 -10.63 -31.38 20.83
N ALA A 442 -9.91 -31.59 19.72
CA ALA A 442 -10.50 -31.67 18.39
C ALA A 442 -11.31 -32.96 18.15
N LEU A 443 -11.01 -34.05 18.87
CA LEU A 443 -11.81 -35.28 18.85
C LEU A 443 -13.15 -35.17 19.59
N LYS A 444 -13.32 -34.17 20.47
CA LYS A 444 -14.59 -33.98 21.17
C LYS A 444 -15.64 -33.52 20.15
N PRO A 445 -16.89 -34.02 20.25
CA PRO A 445 -17.96 -33.51 19.41
C PRO A 445 -18.08 -31.99 19.61
N PRO A 446 -18.32 -31.22 18.53
CA PRO A 446 -18.50 -29.78 18.65
C PRO A 446 -19.61 -29.51 19.65
N ALA A 447 -19.37 -28.55 20.56
CA ALA A 447 -20.42 -28.14 21.48
C ALA A 447 -21.66 -27.72 20.68
N PRO A 448 -22.87 -28.07 21.13
CA PRO A 448 -24.09 -27.66 20.44
C PRO A 448 -24.07 -26.14 20.26
N ALA A 449 -24.27 -25.68 19.02
CA ALA A 449 -24.34 -24.25 18.71
C ALA A 449 -25.41 -23.61 19.61
N ARG A 450 -25.00 -22.64 20.41
CA ARG A 450 -25.89 -21.90 21.32
C ARG A 450 -26.70 -20.86 20.58
#